data_AF-A0A925TB43-F1
#
_entry.id   AF-A0A925TB43-F1
#
_cell.length_a   1.000
_cell.length_b   1.000
_cell.length_c   1.000
_cell.angle_alpha   90.00
_cell.angle_beta   90.00
_cell.angle_gamma   90.00
#
_symmetry.space_group_name_H-M   'P 1'
#
loop_
_entity.id
_entity.type
_entity.pdbx_description
1 polymer ?
#
loop_
_entity_poly.entity_id
_entity_poly.type
_entity_poly.pdbx_seq_one_letter_code
_entity_poly.pdbx_strand_id
1 'polypeptide(L)'
;QQVPFITNGAGSAIGLLKNSIGKTIVPIASPANMASLRPIYTQHADSLFQPMMYNSDNFFAEQTLLMAALKVKGVMNEKALIDALLSTDLKNLPQKPRWVDGSGLSRYNLFSPDDFVWILNKMKDEFGIERLKGILPTGGKGTLKGYYQKDSAFIFAKTGTLSGQLALSGFLITQKNRLILFSVLINNHQSNTSELRKLVEKFLSGIRNRY
;
A
#
# COMPACT_ATOMS: atom_id res chain seq x y z
N GLN A 1 -2.33 -25.47 4.59
CA GLN A 1 -3.59 -24.78 4.91
C GLN A 1 -3.37 -24.13 6.28
N GLN A 2 -3.21 -22.81 6.35
CA GLN A 2 -3.09 -22.13 7.64
C GLN A 2 -4.48 -22.09 8.29
N VAL A 3 -4.59 -22.62 9.50
CA VAL A 3 -5.84 -22.61 10.28
C VAL A 3 -6.20 -21.15 10.57
N PRO A 4 -7.43 -20.68 10.27
CA PRO A 4 -7.83 -19.32 10.61
C PRO A 4 -7.75 -19.12 12.13
N PHE A 5 -7.12 -18.03 12.54
CA PHE A 5 -6.95 -17.69 13.94
C PHE A 5 -8.30 -17.33 14.57
N ILE A 6 -8.69 -18.01 15.65
CA ILE A 6 -9.94 -17.73 16.37
C ILE A 6 -9.75 -16.45 17.19
N THR A 7 -10.46 -15.39 16.82
CA THR A 7 -10.39 -14.09 17.50
C THR A 7 -11.46 -14.00 18.59
N ASN A 8 -11.07 -14.20 19.86
CA ASN A 8 -11.88 -13.86 21.04
C ASN A 8 -11.60 -12.41 21.48
N GLY A 9 -11.64 -11.47 20.53
CA GLY A 9 -11.36 -10.05 20.76
C GLY A 9 -10.05 -9.80 21.52
N ALA A 10 -10.11 -8.93 22.53
CA ALA A 10 -8.97 -8.58 23.38
C ALA A 10 -8.40 -9.78 24.17
N GLY A 11 -9.21 -10.81 24.44
CA GLY A 11 -8.76 -12.01 25.15
C GLY A 11 -7.69 -12.80 24.37
N SER A 12 -7.86 -12.94 23.06
CA SER A 12 -6.83 -13.54 22.20
C SER A 12 -5.55 -12.71 22.18
N ALA A 13 -5.66 -11.37 22.15
CA ALA A 13 -4.50 -10.49 22.19
C ALA A 13 -3.70 -10.61 23.50
N ILE A 14 -4.39 -10.68 24.64
CA ILE A 14 -3.78 -10.88 25.97
C ILE A 14 -3.03 -12.21 26.02
N GLY A 15 -3.65 -13.30 25.54
CA GLY A 15 -3.04 -14.63 25.50
C GLY A 15 -1.80 -14.69 24.61
N LEU A 16 -1.88 -14.12 23.41
CA LEU A 16 -0.74 -14.02 22.49
C LEU A 16 0.38 -13.18 23.08
N LEU A 17 0.06 -12.01 23.63
CA LEU A 17 1.07 -11.13 24.22
C LEU A 17 1.79 -11.81 25.38
N LYS A 18 1.05 -12.48 26.28
CA LYS A 18 1.61 -13.29 27.37
C LYS A 18 2.58 -14.34 26.84
N ASN A 19 2.19 -15.09 25.81
CA ASN A 19 3.04 -16.13 25.22
C ASN A 19 4.29 -15.55 24.55
N SER A 20 4.16 -14.42 23.85
CA SER A 20 5.29 -13.80 23.15
C SER A 20 6.33 -13.18 24.08
N ILE A 21 5.90 -12.57 25.19
CA ILE A 21 6.82 -11.87 26.10
C ILE A 21 7.19 -12.70 27.34
N GLY A 22 6.53 -13.85 27.56
CA GLY A 22 6.74 -14.71 28.72
C GLY A 22 6.34 -14.09 30.06
N LYS A 23 5.47 -13.07 30.06
CA LYS A 23 5.02 -12.37 31.28
C LYS A 23 3.51 -12.43 31.42
N THR A 24 3.03 -12.47 32.66
CA THR A 24 1.59 -12.36 32.94
C THR A 24 1.07 -11.00 32.47
N ILE A 25 0.03 -11.05 31.64
CA ILE A 25 -0.70 -9.86 31.18
C ILE A 25 -2.02 -9.82 31.93
N VAL A 26 -2.31 -8.70 32.57
CA VAL A 26 -3.57 -8.46 33.29
C VAL A 26 -4.22 -7.20 32.70
N PRO A 27 -5.48 -7.28 32.24
CA PRO A 27 -6.19 -6.09 31.78
C PRO A 27 -6.44 -5.15 32.97
N ILE A 28 -6.19 -3.86 32.77
CA ILE A 28 -6.49 -2.81 33.75
C ILE A 28 -7.67 -1.98 33.24
N ALA A 29 -8.68 -1.76 34.10
CA ALA A 29 -9.90 -1.03 33.73
C ALA A 29 -9.68 0.49 33.58
N SER A 30 -8.61 1.02 34.18
CA SER A 30 -8.13 2.38 33.95
C SER A 30 -6.63 2.44 34.22
N PRO A 31 -5.82 2.90 33.27
CA PRO A 31 -4.42 3.16 33.54
C PRO A 31 -4.32 4.31 34.55
N ALA A 32 -3.81 4.02 35.75
CA ALA A 32 -3.37 5.06 36.66
C ALA A 32 -2.26 5.86 35.96
N ASN A 33 -2.58 7.09 35.58
CA ASN A 33 -1.69 8.08 34.95
C ASN A 33 -0.96 7.58 33.69
N MET A 34 -1.57 7.73 32.51
CA MET A 34 -0.96 7.45 31.20
C MET A 34 0.41 8.13 31.00
N ALA A 35 0.69 9.27 31.66
CA ALA A 35 1.97 9.96 31.57
C ALA A 35 3.13 9.18 32.20
N SER A 36 2.84 8.21 33.08
CA SER A 36 3.84 7.31 33.69
C SER A 36 4.19 6.11 32.82
N LEU A 37 3.43 5.86 31.75
CA LEU A 37 3.63 4.72 30.86
C LEU A 37 4.60 5.07 29.74
N ARG A 38 5.57 4.17 29.49
CA ARG A 38 6.47 4.28 28.35
C ARG A 38 5.94 3.45 27.17
N PRO A 39 5.72 4.04 25.99
CA PRO A 39 5.34 3.28 24.82
C PRO A 39 6.48 2.34 24.40
N ILE A 40 6.13 1.09 24.10
CA ILE A 40 7.03 0.13 23.46
C ILE A 40 6.72 0.16 21.98
N TYR A 41 7.66 0.66 21.19
CA TYR A 41 7.54 0.68 19.74
C TYR A 41 7.95 -0.68 19.17
N THR A 42 7.22 -1.11 18.14
CA THR A 42 7.53 -2.31 17.35
C THR A 42 8.60 -2.01 16.30
N GLN A 43 8.78 -2.91 15.35
CA GLN A 43 9.68 -2.80 14.20
C GLN A 43 9.44 -1.52 13.36
N HIS A 44 10.42 -1.16 12.54
CA HIS A 44 10.32 -0.06 11.59
C HIS A 44 9.12 -0.23 10.66
N ALA A 45 8.43 0.87 10.31
CA ALA A 45 7.21 0.82 9.49
C ALA A 45 7.38 0.07 8.15
N ASP A 46 8.57 0.13 7.55
CA ASP A 46 8.87 -0.54 6.28
C ASP A 46 8.81 -2.08 6.39
N SER A 47 9.00 -2.66 7.60
CA SER A 47 8.79 -4.09 7.83
C SER A 47 7.33 -4.52 7.68
N LEU A 48 6.40 -3.57 7.77
CA LEU A 48 4.98 -3.75 7.48
C LEU A 48 4.64 -3.34 6.04
N PHE A 49 5.17 -2.21 5.56
CA PHE A 49 4.86 -1.73 4.21
C PHE A 49 5.34 -2.67 3.12
N GLN A 50 6.52 -3.27 3.26
CA GLN A 50 7.07 -4.16 2.24
C GLN A 50 6.17 -5.39 1.99
N PRO A 51 5.80 -6.23 3.00
CA PRO A 51 4.89 -7.34 2.75
C PRO A 51 3.49 -6.88 2.30
N MET A 52 2.98 -5.76 2.83
CA MET A 52 1.71 -5.17 2.38
C MET A 52 1.74 -4.87 0.87
N MET A 53 2.79 -4.23 0.38
CA MET A 53 2.90 -3.83 -1.01
C MET A 53 3.25 -5.01 -1.93
N TYR A 54 4.14 -5.92 -1.51
CA TYR A 54 4.54 -7.11 -2.27
C TYR A 54 3.41 -8.12 -2.46
N ASN A 55 2.61 -8.35 -1.42
CA ASN A 55 1.52 -9.31 -1.44
C ASN A 55 0.17 -8.66 -1.77
N SER A 56 0.11 -7.33 -1.82
CA SER A 56 -1.14 -6.58 -1.91
C SER A 56 -2.11 -6.94 -0.78
N ASP A 57 -1.61 -6.94 0.45
CA ASP A 57 -2.38 -7.35 1.63
C ASP A 57 -3.39 -6.26 2.02
N ASN A 58 -4.67 -6.55 1.78
CA ASN A 58 -5.76 -5.61 2.04
C ASN A 58 -5.93 -5.33 3.54
N PHE A 59 -5.71 -6.34 4.39
CA PHE A 59 -5.85 -6.16 5.83
C PHE A 59 -4.79 -5.19 6.36
N PHE A 60 -3.53 -5.35 5.96
CA PHE A 60 -2.49 -4.40 6.34
C PHE A 60 -2.76 -2.98 5.82
N ALA A 61 -3.36 -2.83 4.64
CA ALA A 61 -3.72 -1.53 4.11
C ALA A 61 -4.80 -0.83 4.95
N GLU A 62 -5.91 -1.50 5.27
CA GLU A 62 -6.97 -0.94 6.13
C GLU A 62 -6.43 -0.63 7.55
N GLN A 63 -5.69 -1.57 8.15
CA GLN A 63 -5.11 -1.35 9.47
C GLN A 63 -4.12 -0.19 9.48
N THR A 64 -3.33 -0.02 8.42
CA THR A 64 -2.42 1.13 8.29
C THR A 64 -3.19 2.44 8.28
N LEU A 65 -4.29 2.50 7.53
CA LEU A 65 -5.15 3.68 7.46
C LEU A 65 -5.78 4.01 8.82
N LEU A 66 -6.31 3.01 9.53
CA LEU A 66 -6.86 3.16 10.88
C LEU A 66 -5.81 3.61 11.91
N MET A 67 -4.60 3.06 11.84
CA MET A 67 -3.50 3.45 12.74
C MET A 67 -3.01 4.87 12.47
N ALA A 68 -2.95 5.27 11.20
CA ALA A 68 -2.71 6.66 10.82
C ALA A 68 -3.84 7.57 11.33
N ALA A 69 -5.10 7.12 11.28
CA ALA A 69 -6.24 7.90 11.76
C ALA A 69 -6.15 8.11 13.27
N LEU A 70 -5.84 7.06 14.02
CA LEU A 70 -5.59 7.18 15.46
C LEU A 70 -4.45 8.18 15.75
N LYS A 71 -3.35 8.12 14.98
CA LYS A 71 -2.21 9.00 15.19
C LYS A 71 -2.51 10.48 14.90
N VAL A 72 -3.26 10.76 13.83
CA VAL A 72 -3.52 12.13 13.36
C VAL A 72 -4.77 12.74 13.99
N LYS A 73 -5.81 11.94 14.20
CA LYS A 73 -7.13 12.39 14.67
C LYS A 73 -7.46 11.97 16.10
N GLY A 74 -6.65 11.11 16.72
CA GLY A 74 -6.93 10.55 18.04
C GLY A 74 -8.03 9.49 18.06
N VAL A 75 -8.59 9.15 16.91
CA VAL A 75 -9.68 8.17 16.76
C VAL A 75 -9.45 7.29 15.53
N MET A 76 -9.76 6.01 15.64
CA MET A 76 -9.71 5.06 14.52
C MET A 76 -10.92 5.27 13.60
N ASN A 77 -10.85 6.31 12.77
CA ASN A 77 -11.90 6.67 11.80
C ASN A 77 -11.27 6.98 10.44
N GLU A 78 -11.38 6.05 9.51
CA GLU A 78 -10.80 6.14 8.16
C GLU A 78 -11.33 7.35 7.41
N LYS A 79 -12.64 7.57 7.40
CA LYS A 79 -13.27 8.70 6.70
C LYS A 79 -12.73 10.04 7.22
N ALA A 80 -12.63 10.20 8.53
CA ALA A 80 -12.13 11.43 9.14
C ALA A 80 -10.66 11.69 8.79
N LEU A 81 -9.85 10.63 8.65
CA LEU A 81 -8.48 10.76 8.16
C LEU A 81 -8.45 11.08 6.66
N ILE A 82 -9.19 10.37 5.82
CA ILE A 82 -9.26 10.60 4.38
C ILE A 82 -9.66 12.05 4.09
N ASP A 83 -10.71 12.55 4.74
CA ASP A 83 -11.17 13.94 4.60
C ASP A 83 -10.07 14.95 5.02
N ALA A 84 -9.32 14.63 6.09
CA ALA A 84 -8.19 15.45 6.52
C ALA A 84 -7.06 15.44 5.49
N LEU A 85 -6.63 14.28 5.00
CA LEU A 85 -5.57 14.16 4.00
C LEU A 85 -5.94 14.87 2.69
N LEU A 86 -7.18 14.73 2.23
CA LEU A 86 -7.67 15.41 1.01
C LEU A 86 -7.76 16.94 1.16
N SER A 87 -7.84 17.46 2.38
CA SER A 87 -7.81 18.91 2.65
C SER A 87 -6.41 19.44 3.00
N THR A 88 -5.46 18.55 3.33
CA THR A 88 -4.07 18.91 3.66
C THR A 88 -3.07 18.35 2.66
N ASP A 89 -2.54 17.16 2.91
CA ASP A 89 -1.37 16.60 2.23
C ASP A 89 -1.63 16.26 0.77
N LEU A 90 -2.89 15.98 0.43
CA LEU A 90 -3.37 15.60 -0.90
C LEU A 90 -4.27 16.69 -1.52
N LYS A 91 -4.30 17.91 -0.97
CA LYS A 91 -5.14 19.01 -1.48
C LYS A 91 -4.86 19.43 -2.92
N ASN A 92 -3.64 19.14 -3.40
CA ASN A 92 -3.14 19.53 -4.72
C ASN A 92 -3.18 18.35 -5.72
N LEU A 93 -3.95 17.30 -5.44
CA LEU A 93 -4.21 16.26 -6.42
C LEU A 93 -4.77 16.87 -7.72
N PRO A 94 -4.30 16.43 -8.90
CA PRO A 94 -4.77 16.92 -10.19
C PRO A 94 -6.29 16.85 -10.36
N GLN A 95 -6.91 15.79 -9.84
CA GLN A 95 -8.36 15.63 -9.80
C GLN A 95 -8.81 15.36 -8.38
N LYS A 96 -10.01 15.80 -8.02
CA LYS A 96 -10.60 15.48 -6.72
C LYS A 96 -11.03 14.00 -6.74
N PRO A 97 -10.37 13.10 -5.98
CA PRO A 97 -10.72 11.70 -6.00
C PRO A 97 -11.97 11.43 -5.14
N ARG A 98 -12.56 10.25 -5.33
CA ARG A 98 -13.39 9.63 -4.30
C ARG A 98 -12.55 8.54 -3.65
N TRP A 99 -12.22 8.69 -2.37
CA TRP A 99 -11.41 7.74 -1.63
C TRP A 99 -12.24 7.19 -0.45
N VAL A 100 -12.37 5.86 -0.37
CA VAL A 100 -13.32 5.21 0.54
C VAL A 100 -12.65 4.22 1.49
N ASP A 101 -11.55 3.58 1.08
CA ASP A 101 -10.86 2.57 1.90
C ASP A 101 -9.34 2.58 1.68
N GLY A 102 -8.59 1.89 2.53
CA GLY A 102 -7.13 1.80 2.43
C GLY A 102 -6.64 0.81 1.39
N SER A 103 -7.41 -0.26 1.12
CA SER A 103 -6.96 -1.39 0.29
C SER A 103 -7.23 -1.24 -1.21
N GLY A 104 -8.20 -0.41 -1.60
CA GLY A 104 -8.67 -0.31 -2.98
C GLY A 104 -9.70 -1.37 -3.38
N LEU A 105 -10.26 -2.13 -2.42
CA LEU A 105 -11.30 -3.14 -2.70
C LEU A 105 -12.65 -2.51 -3.07
N SER A 106 -12.95 -1.34 -2.50
CA SER A 106 -14.16 -0.60 -2.79
C SER A 106 -14.18 -0.12 -4.23
N ARG A 107 -15.24 -0.50 -4.95
CA ARG A 107 -15.53 0.00 -6.32
C ARG A 107 -15.85 1.49 -6.35
N TYR A 108 -15.99 2.12 -5.19
CA TYR A 108 -16.24 3.55 -5.07
C TYR A 108 -14.95 4.37 -4.97
N ASN A 109 -13.78 3.73 -4.93
CA ASN A 109 -12.52 4.44 -5.11
C ASN A 109 -12.40 4.91 -6.56
N LEU A 110 -12.25 6.22 -6.75
CA LEU A 110 -12.12 6.86 -8.05
C LEU A 110 -10.90 7.79 -8.00
N PHE A 111 -9.85 7.38 -8.72
CA PHE A 111 -8.62 8.13 -8.92
C PHE A 111 -8.28 8.13 -10.41
N SER A 112 -7.70 9.22 -10.90
CA SER A 112 -7.17 9.31 -12.26
C SER A 112 -5.72 8.80 -12.33
N PRO A 113 -5.21 8.46 -13.52
CA PRO A 113 -3.78 8.16 -13.70
C PRO A 113 -2.87 9.32 -13.27
N ASP A 114 -3.30 10.56 -13.51
CA ASP A 114 -2.56 11.76 -13.11
C ASP A 114 -2.45 11.89 -11.60
N ASP A 115 -3.49 11.52 -10.85
CA ASP A 115 -3.46 11.49 -9.38
C ASP A 115 -2.39 10.53 -8.87
N PHE A 116 -2.28 9.33 -9.46
CA PHE A 116 -1.24 8.38 -9.06
C PHE A 116 0.16 8.84 -9.45
N VAL A 117 0.34 9.46 -10.62
CA VAL A 117 1.64 10.03 -11.02
C VAL A 117 2.03 11.16 -10.06
N TRP A 118 1.09 12.01 -9.68
CA TRP A 118 1.31 13.08 -8.71
C TRP A 118 1.69 12.51 -7.33
N ILE A 119 0.96 11.50 -6.82
CA ILE A 119 1.26 10.83 -5.56
C ILE A 119 2.66 10.20 -5.60
N LEU A 120 3.01 9.49 -6.68
CA LEU A 120 4.34 8.89 -6.85
C LEU A 120 5.43 9.95 -6.84
N ASN A 121 5.20 11.11 -7.47
CA ASN A 121 6.17 12.20 -7.45
C ASN A 121 6.34 12.78 -6.05
N LYS A 122 5.24 13.08 -5.35
CA LYS A 122 5.27 13.55 -3.96
C LYS A 122 6.00 12.57 -3.05
N MET A 123 5.69 11.27 -3.13
CA MET A 123 6.37 10.24 -2.35
C MET A 123 7.87 10.19 -2.65
N LYS A 124 8.27 10.32 -3.92
CA LYS A 124 9.68 10.34 -4.33
C LYS A 124 10.39 11.55 -3.72
N ASP A 125 9.76 12.72 -3.73
CA ASP A 125 10.34 13.95 -3.21
C ASP A 125 10.46 13.94 -1.68
N GLU A 126 9.50 13.32 -0.98
CA GLU A 126 9.48 13.26 0.49
C GLU A 126 10.31 12.12 1.09
N PHE A 127 10.33 10.96 0.45
CA PHE A 127 10.91 9.74 1.03
C PHE A 127 12.13 9.21 0.28
N GLY A 128 12.41 9.75 -0.91
CA GLY A 128 13.50 9.32 -1.76
C GLY A 128 13.21 8.03 -2.54
N ILE A 129 13.76 7.94 -3.75
CA ILE A 129 13.49 6.81 -4.66
C ILE A 129 14.01 5.47 -4.12
N GLU A 130 15.15 5.45 -3.42
CA GLU A 130 15.75 4.20 -2.94
C GLU A 130 14.89 3.50 -1.89
N ARG A 131 14.25 4.26 -0.98
CA ARG A 131 13.29 3.70 -0.04
C ARG A 131 12.07 3.13 -0.75
N LEU A 132 11.55 3.85 -1.75
CA LEU A 132 10.39 3.40 -2.53
C LEU A 132 10.67 2.13 -3.33
N LYS A 133 11.89 1.96 -3.87
CA LYS A 133 12.32 0.72 -4.52
C LYS A 133 12.34 -0.48 -3.57
N GLY A 134 12.61 -0.26 -2.28
CA GLY A 134 12.57 -1.31 -1.26
C GLY A 134 11.14 -1.70 -0.85
N ILE A 135 10.19 -0.76 -0.94
CA ILE A 135 8.79 -0.98 -0.55
C ILE A 135 7.95 -1.52 -1.71
N LEU A 136 8.13 -0.98 -2.92
CA LEU A 136 7.33 -1.36 -4.08
C LEU A 136 7.81 -2.69 -4.69
N PRO A 137 6.89 -3.56 -5.12
CA PRO A 137 7.24 -4.78 -5.84
C PRO A 137 8.03 -4.47 -7.10
N THR A 138 9.00 -5.32 -7.41
CA THR A 138 9.73 -5.29 -8.68
C THR A 138 9.42 -6.53 -9.54
N GLY A 139 9.82 -6.51 -10.81
CA GLY A 139 9.69 -7.64 -11.73
C GLY A 139 10.19 -8.96 -11.14
N GLY A 140 9.42 -10.03 -11.35
CA GLY A 140 9.71 -11.34 -10.77
C GLY A 140 9.48 -11.46 -9.26
N LYS A 141 8.95 -10.44 -8.58
CA LYS A 141 8.66 -10.45 -7.14
C LYS A 141 7.21 -10.05 -6.83
N GLY A 142 6.71 -10.51 -5.69
CA GLY A 142 5.36 -10.19 -5.20
C GLY A 142 4.28 -10.47 -6.26
N THR A 143 3.34 -9.54 -6.39
CA THR A 143 2.29 -9.58 -7.43
C THR A 143 2.79 -9.49 -8.89
N LEU A 144 4.08 -9.21 -9.11
CA LEU A 144 4.76 -9.22 -10.40
C LEU A 144 5.61 -10.48 -10.63
N LYS A 145 5.46 -11.55 -9.82
CA LYS A 145 6.26 -12.78 -9.91
C LYS A 145 6.36 -13.39 -11.32
N GLY A 146 5.29 -13.32 -12.10
CA GLY A 146 5.25 -13.86 -13.48
C GLY A 146 5.63 -12.87 -14.58
N TYR A 147 5.91 -11.60 -14.25
CA TYR A 147 6.02 -10.49 -15.21
C TYR A 147 7.31 -9.71 -14.99
N TYR A 148 7.79 -9.02 -16.03
CA TYR A 148 8.96 -8.14 -16.01
C TYR A 148 10.23 -8.82 -15.46
N GLN A 149 10.38 -10.14 -15.66
CA GLN A 149 11.45 -10.93 -15.05
C GLN A 149 12.86 -10.43 -15.44
N LYS A 150 12.99 -9.88 -16.65
CA LYS A 150 14.24 -9.29 -17.17
C LYS A 150 14.47 -7.85 -16.71
N ASP A 151 13.45 -7.21 -16.13
CA ASP A 151 13.45 -5.80 -15.77
C ASP A 151 13.35 -5.59 -14.24
N SER A 152 13.74 -6.58 -13.44
CA SER A 152 13.66 -6.56 -11.97
C SER A 152 14.53 -5.49 -11.28
N ALA A 153 15.46 -4.86 -12.00
CA ALA A 153 16.21 -3.70 -11.51
C ALA A 153 15.62 -2.36 -11.98
N PHE A 154 14.60 -2.40 -12.84
CA PHE A 154 14.18 -1.24 -13.63
C PHE A 154 12.70 -0.89 -13.46
N ILE A 155 11.84 -1.80 -12.98
CA ILE A 155 10.43 -1.50 -12.69
C ILE A 155 10.10 -1.71 -11.22
N PHE A 156 9.47 -0.72 -10.59
CA PHE A 156 9.03 -0.78 -9.20
C PHE A 156 7.60 -0.27 -9.14
N ALA A 157 6.62 -1.17 -9.03
CA ALA A 157 5.23 -0.82 -9.27
C ALA A 157 4.25 -1.63 -8.43
N LYS A 158 3.13 -0.99 -8.10
CA LYS A 158 2.01 -1.63 -7.41
C LYS A 158 0.96 -2.05 -8.41
N THR A 159 0.53 -3.30 -8.33
CA THR A 159 -0.59 -3.84 -9.11
C THR A 159 -1.92 -3.60 -8.39
N GLY A 160 -3.00 -3.43 -9.15
CA GLY A 160 -4.38 -3.49 -8.69
C GLY A 160 -5.19 -4.35 -9.64
N THR A 161 -6.06 -5.21 -9.12
CA THR A 161 -6.91 -6.07 -9.95
C THR A 161 -8.21 -6.38 -9.22
N LEU A 162 -9.32 -6.07 -9.88
CA LEU A 162 -10.67 -6.49 -9.52
C LEU A 162 -11.35 -7.01 -10.79
N SER A 163 -12.53 -7.62 -10.67
CA SER A 163 -13.30 -8.01 -11.86
C SER A 163 -13.61 -6.78 -12.72
N GLY A 164 -13.13 -6.82 -13.97
CA GLY A 164 -13.20 -5.75 -14.97
C GLY A 164 -12.23 -4.59 -14.77
N GLN A 165 -11.25 -4.72 -13.86
CA GLN A 165 -10.28 -3.66 -13.56
C GLN A 165 -8.84 -4.19 -13.52
N LEU A 166 -7.93 -3.48 -14.19
CA LEU A 166 -6.50 -3.68 -14.11
C LEU A 166 -5.82 -2.33 -13.85
N ALA A 167 -4.98 -2.27 -12.83
CA ALA A 167 -4.16 -1.11 -12.53
C ALA A 167 -2.69 -1.50 -12.37
N LEU A 168 -1.79 -0.64 -12.85
CA LEU A 168 -0.36 -0.71 -12.58
C LEU A 168 0.20 0.70 -12.53
N SER A 169 0.71 1.11 -11.37
CA SER A 169 1.32 2.44 -11.19
C SER A 169 2.67 2.28 -10.49
N GLY A 170 3.67 3.07 -10.90
CA GLY A 170 4.99 3.01 -10.29
C GLY A 170 6.08 3.75 -11.05
N PHE A 171 7.30 3.28 -10.83
CA PHE A 171 8.53 3.82 -11.40
C PHE A 171 9.10 2.86 -12.45
N LEU A 172 9.60 3.44 -13.54
CA LEU A 172 10.28 2.73 -14.61
C LEU A 172 11.60 3.46 -14.93
N ILE A 173 12.72 2.74 -14.87
CA ILE A 173 14.04 3.24 -15.25
C ILE A 173 14.32 2.79 -16.68
N THR A 174 14.51 3.76 -17.58
CA THR A 174 14.73 3.50 -19.01
C THR A 174 16.15 2.99 -19.29
N GLN A 175 16.42 2.54 -20.52
CA GLN A 175 17.76 2.12 -20.91
C GLN A 175 18.76 3.28 -20.91
N LYS A 176 18.31 4.51 -21.18
CA LYS A 176 19.15 5.72 -21.05
C LYS A 176 19.16 6.29 -19.63
N ASN A 177 18.82 5.47 -18.64
CA ASN A 177 18.84 5.81 -17.22
C ASN A 177 17.93 7.00 -16.83
N ARG A 178 16.82 7.18 -17.54
CA ARG A 178 15.80 8.18 -17.18
C ARG A 178 14.76 7.55 -16.27
N LEU A 179 14.35 8.26 -15.23
CA LEU A 179 13.26 7.85 -14.36
C LEU A 179 11.93 8.32 -14.97
N ILE A 180 11.03 7.37 -15.21
CA ILE A 180 9.64 7.60 -15.64
C ILE A 180 8.72 7.22 -14.49
N LEU A 181 7.78 8.11 -14.17
CA LEU A 181 6.63 7.82 -13.32
C LEU A 181 5.46 7.50 -14.24
N PHE A 182 4.72 6.44 -13.94
CA PHE A 182 3.63 6.01 -14.78
C PHE A 182 2.43 5.51 -13.98
N SER A 183 1.26 5.60 -14.61
CA SER A 183 0.04 4.95 -14.15
C SER A 183 -0.75 4.44 -15.36
N VAL A 184 -1.12 3.17 -15.31
CA VAL A 184 -1.97 2.51 -16.30
C VAL A 184 -3.21 2.01 -15.56
N LEU A 185 -4.38 2.58 -15.87
CA LEU A 185 -5.67 2.18 -15.32
C LEU A 185 -6.58 1.73 -16.46
N ILE A 186 -7.03 0.48 -16.43
CA ILE A 186 -7.96 -0.11 -17.39
C ILE A 186 -9.20 -0.54 -16.63
N ASN A 187 -10.34 0.09 -16.95
CA ASN A 187 -11.62 -0.17 -16.30
C ASN A 187 -12.63 -0.74 -17.30
N ASN A 188 -13.67 -1.39 -16.77
CA ASN A 188 -14.81 -1.93 -17.53
C ASN A 188 -14.42 -2.84 -18.70
N HIS A 189 -13.31 -3.59 -18.57
CA HIS A 189 -12.91 -4.56 -19.58
C HIS A 189 -13.59 -5.92 -19.36
N GLN A 190 -13.81 -6.66 -20.44
CA GLN A 190 -14.28 -8.06 -20.39
C GLN A 190 -13.17 -9.06 -20.75
N SER A 191 -11.99 -8.56 -21.12
CA SER A 191 -10.85 -9.37 -21.56
C SER A 191 -10.21 -10.15 -20.41
N ASN A 192 -9.45 -11.19 -20.77
CA ASN A 192 -8.64 -11.94 -19.81
C ASN A 192 -7.57 -11.03 -19.17
N THR A 193 -7.58 -10.92 -17.85
CA THR A 193 -6.66 -10.05 -17.09
C THR A 193 -5.17 -10.42 -17.32
N SER A 194 -4.85 -11.71 -17.51
CA SER A 194 -3.48 -12.15 -17.77
C SER A 194 -2.96 -11.65 -19.13
N GLU A 195 -3.81 -11.68 -20.16
CA GLU A 195 -3.48 -11.17 -21.49
C GLU A 195 -3.31 -9.65 -21.46
N LEU A 196 -4.21 -8.92 -20.78
CA LEU A 196 -4.07 -7.48 -20.59
C LEU A 196 -2.79 -7.13 -19.84
N ARG A 197 -2.41 -7.88 -18.80
CA ARG A 197 -1.13 -7.68 -18.10
C ARG A 197 0.07 -7.83 -19.03
N LYS A 198 0.07 -8.83 -19.93
CA LYS A 198 1.13 -8.99 -20.94
C LYS A 198 1.17 -7.83 -21.94
N LEU A 199 0.02 -7.28 -22.32
CA LEU A 199 -0.04 -6.11 -23.20
C LEU A 199 0.53 -4.87 -22.50
N VAL A 200 0.19 -4.64 -21.24
CA VAL A 200 0.76 -3.56 -20.43
C VAL A 200 2.27 -3.74 -20.26
N GLU A 201 2.73 -4.97 -20.01
CA GLU A 201 4.16 -5.29 -19.96
C GLU A 201 4.87 -4.96 -21.27
N LYS A 202 4.33 -5.43 -22.40
CA LYS A 202 4.88 -5.12 -23.73
C LYS A 202 4.94 -3.61 -23.98
N PHE A 203 3.90 -2.86 -23.60
CA PHE A 203 3.83 -1.42 -23.73
C PHE A 203 4.93 -0.72 -22.92
N LEU A 204 5.06 -1.04 -21.63
CA LEU A 204 6.06 -0.42 -20.75
C LEU A 204 7.49 -0.83 -21.12
N SER A 205 7.74 -2.08 -21.48
CA SER A 205 9.04 -2.50 -22.02
C SER A 205 9.39 -1.74 -23.31
N GLY A 206 8.40 -1.47 -24.16
CA GLY A 206 8.57 -0.64 -25.35
C GLY A 206 9.00 0.80 -25.03
N ILE A 207 8.39 1.41 -24.01
CA ILE A 207 8.78 2.74 -23.50
C ILE A 207 10.23 2.70 -22.97
N ARG A 208 10.55 1.71 -22.13
CA ARG A 208 11.89 1.54 -21.56
C ARG A 208 13.00 1.42 -22.62
N ASN A 209 12.74 0.71 -23.71
CA ASN A 209 13.73 0.49 -24.77
C ASN A 209 13.89 1.70 -25.70
N ARG A 210 12.87 2.56 -25.80
CA ARG A 210 12.91 3.76 -26.66
C ARG A 210 13.66 4.92 -26.00
N TYR A 211 13.47 5.07 -24.69
CA TYR A 211 13.99 6.19 -23.89
C TYR A 211 15.12 5.76 -22.95
#